data_AF-A0A924F9R1-F1
#
_entry.id   AF-A0A924F9R1-F1
#
_cell.length_a   1.000
_cell.length_b   1.000
_cell.length_c   1.000
_cell.angle_alpha   90.00
_cell.angle_beta   90.00
_cell.angle_gamma   90.00
#
_symmetry.space_group_name_H-M   'P 1'
#
loop_
_entity.id
_entity.type
_entity.pdbx_description
1 polymer ?
#
loop_
_entity_poly.entity_id
_entity_poly.type
_entity_poly.pdbx_seq_one_letter_code
_entity_poly.pdbx_strand_id
1 'polypeptide(L)'
;MFKKNYFLVLFSIFGLQLMLQSCAKKEADFNVVEMTLDKSSVSLTPNGSISVNISNGNGTYSAVSSNDNVATARITDNVITITSTTTQDRANAVIVITDKMFKRQSIDVVIAKLFEMTLSKTEAAMEVGVPGKNELTININTGNAGYKTELLENSGQFVEINNTKLESHAKFTIKAIASGTAKVKVTDVKGKQALLTLTVTAPSTLVLTKSDIILTAVQGTEDITVTKGNGDYKVSVANPLVVKAQVKGDVVSIKGKINGTTIVVIEDKKGQKATVNVKVDGPAFAMNLSDQYFGYANFNDIAIVDGSIKTLKQVTFEMTCKIDGYRGLQTFMGLEGQLLIRGKNDDYRPTHPLQIVGLGDKITLESTKSFNLNEWMNIALVVDCNQQNITEKYKLYINGVQDVLIVVRQDETHTSINLASSSDGNRFEIGRAFGQDFRAMKGTVSEARVWTIARTAQQIRDNMCGLTSGTTTGLLSLWNFTAGAETGYIQDSNGGKYETNLILANAKLGGNYTQFKVPSSAFVSKGCPN
;
A
#
# COMPACT_ATOMS: atom_id res chain seq x y z
N MET A 1 -36.06 71.95 1.89
CA MET A 1 -36.50 73.09 1.06
C MET A 1 -37.57 72.57 0.09
N PHE A 2 -38.69 73.28 -0.05
CA PHE A 2 -39.88 73.02 -0.92
C PHE A 2 -40.80 71.85 -0.51
N LYS A 3 -41.99 72.04 0.09
CA LYS A 3 -43.24 72.83 -0.19
C LYS A 3 -44.02 72.44 -1.45
N LYS A 4 -45.30 72.08 -1.22
CA LYS A 4 -46.54 72.64 -1.85
C LYS A 4 -47.75 71.95 -1.16
N ASN A 5 -48.56 72.61 -0.31
CA ASN A 5 -49.61 73.60 -0.55
C ASN A 5 -50.72 73.08 -1.52
N TYR A 6 -52.04 73.23 -1.32
CA TYR A 6 -52.85 74.41 -0.94
C TYR A 6 -54.33 73.96 -0.77
N PHE A 7 -55.09 74.52 0.17
CA PHE A 7 -56.31 75.36 -0.02
C PHE A 7 -57.61 74.69 0.46
N LEU A 8 -58.34 75.35 1.38
CA LEU A 8 -59.79 75.65 1.31
C LEU A 8 -60.20 76.34 2.65
N VAL A 9 -60.35 77.66 2.66
CA VAL A 9 -61.61 78.44 2.58
C VAL A 9 -62.43 78.41 3.89
N LEU A 10 -62.43 79.57 4.57
CA LEU A 10 -63.40 79.98 5.59
C LEU A 10 -64.80 80.12 4.98
N PHE A 11 -65.85 79.71 5.70
CA PHE A 11 -67.06 80.52 5.85
C PHE A 11 -67.79 80.19 7.15
N SER A 12 -68.12 81.28 7.86
CA SER A 12 -68.90 81.44 9.07
C SER A 12 -70.36 80.99 8.94
N ILE A 13 -70.99 80.54 10.04
CA ILE A 13 -72.34 80.95 10.49
C ILE A 13 -72.45 80.70 12.01
N PHE A 14 -72.90 81.75 12.69
CA PHE A 14 -73.21 81.86 14.11
C PHE A 14 -74.68 81.47 14.31
N GLY A 15 -75.06 80.79 15.40
CA GLY A 15 -76.48 80.52 15.64
C GLY A 15 -76.85 79.69 16.86
N LEU A 16 -76.89 80.37 18.02
CA LEU A 16 -77.80 80.17 19.16
C LEU A 16 -77.61 78.98 20.14
N GLN A 17 -77.36 79.36 21.39
CA GLN A 17 -77.28 78.55 22.60
C GLN A 17 -78.62 77.89 22.97
N LEU A 18 -78.54 76.66 23.48
CA LEU A 18 -79.46 76.15 24.49
C LEU A 18 -78.64 75.49 25.60
N MET A 19 -78.57 76.18 26.73
CA MET A 19 -78.02 75.67 27.99
C MET A 19 -78.96 74.58 28.51
N LEU A 20 -78.49 73.34 28.60
CA LEU A 20 -79.08 72.31 29.45
C LEU A 20 -78.09 71.92 30.53
N GLN A 21 -78.63 71.87 31.75
CA GLN A 21 -77.93 71.80 33.02
C GLN A 21 -77.07 70.55 33.16
N SER A 22 -75.88 70.79 33.74
CA SER A 22 -74.97 69.79 34.28
C SER A 22 -75.68 68.83 35.25
N CYS A 23 -75.79 67.57 34.85
CA CYS A 23 -75.80 66.43 35.77
C CYS A 23 -74.47 65.68 35.59
N ALA A 24 -73.49 65.96 36.46
CA ALA A 24 -72.27 65.17 36.56
C ALA A 24 -72.61 63.76 37.09
N LYS A 25 -72.92 62.83 36.19
CA LYS A 25 -72.71 61.40 36.46
C LYS A 25 -71.22 61.13 36.28
N LYS A 26 -70.56 60.64 37.33
CA LYS A 26 -69.26 59.96 37.22
C LYS A 26 -69.38 58.91 36.12
N GLU A 27 -68.72 59.13 34.98
CA GLU A 27 -68.41 58.04 34.06
C GLU A 27 -67.50 57.07 34.83
N ALA A 28 -67.88 55.79 34.87
CA ALA A 28 -66.98 54.77 35.37
C ALA A 28 -65.80 54.71 34.39
N ASP A 29 -64.61 55.03 34.88
CA ASP A 29 -63.36 54.88 34.14
C ASP A 29 -63.12 53.37 33.95
N PHE A 30 -63.62 52.81 32.84
CA PHE A 30 -63.34 51.42 32.50
C PHE A 30 -61.91 51.36 32.00
N ASN A 31 -60.99 50.87 32.83
CA ASN A 31 -59.62 50.62 32.41
C ASN A 31 -59.60 49.48 31.38
N VAL A 32 -59.70 49.82 30.10
CA VAL A 32 -59.71 48.85 28.98
C VAL A 32 -58.28 48.39 28.72
N VAL A 33 -58.02 47.11 28.99
CA VAL A 33 -56.71 46.49 28.79
C VAL A 33 -56.62 45.94 27.36
N GLU A 34 -55.54 46.23 26.64
CA GLU A 34 -55.27 45.58 25.35
C GLU A 34 -55.00 44.08 25.55
N MET A 35 -55.61 43.25 24.70
CA MET A 35 -55.42 41.81 24.77
C MET A 35 -54.05 41.42 24.20
N THR A 36 -53.30 40.61 24.95
CA THR A 36 -52.04 40.03 24.49
C THR A 36 -52.05 38.52 24.67
N LEU A 37 -51.50 37.83 23.66
CA LEU A 37 -51.35 36.37 23.64
C LEU A 37 -49.86 36.03 23.68
N ASP A 38 -49.51 34.90 24.28
CA ASP A 38 -48.13 34.41 24.25
C ASP A 38 -47.68 33.93 22.86
N LYS A 39 -48.63 33.63 21.96
CA LYS A 39 -48.40 33.27 20.56
C LYS A 39 -49.47 33.89 19.66
N SER A 40 -49.04 34.49 18.56
CA SER A 40 -49.91 34.97 17.47
C SER A 40 -50.00 33.99 16.30
N SER A 41 -49.23 32.89 16.32
CA SER A 41 -49.33 31.80 15.35
C SER A 41 -48.94 30.47 15.98
N VAL A 42 -49.52 29.39 15.46
CA VAL A 42 -49.23 28.01 15.87
C VAL A 42 -49.16 27.09 14.65
N SER A 43 -48.28 26.09 14.74
CA SER A 43 -48.16 25.02 13.76
C SER A 43 -48.56 23.71 14.42
N LEU A 44 -49.56 23.04 13.85
CA LEU A 44 -50.09 21.76 14.32
C LEU A 44 -49.80 20.67 13.30
N THR A 45 -49.57 19.44 13.77
CA THR A 45 -49.71 18.27 12.87
C THR A 45 -51.19 17.95 12.69
N PRO A 46 -51.58 17.21 11.64
CA PRO A 46 -52.94 16.68 11.52
C PRO A 46 -53.40 16.02 12.82
N ASN A 47 -54.61 16.37 13.29
CA ASN A 47 -55.20 15.96 14.57
C ASN A 47 -54.44 16.36 15.86
N GLY A 48 -53.41 17.21 15.76
CA GLY A 48 -52.66 17.70 16.91
C GLY A 48 -53.37 18.82 17.66
N SER A 49 -52.96 19.06 18.90
CA SER A 49 -53.44 20.18 19.72
C SER A 49 -52.30 20.95 20.38
N ILE A 50 -52.53 22.24 20.65
CA ILE A 50 -51.58 23.11 21.34
C ILE A 50 -52.32 24.12 22.23
N SER A 51 -51.68 24.53 23.31
CA SER A 51 -52.17 25.61 24.18
C SER A 51 -51.48 26.95 23.86
N VAL A 52 -52.27 28.01 23.91
CA VAL A 52 -51.89 29.43 23.81
C VAL A 52 -52.47 30.13 25.03
N ASN A 53 -51.66 30.92 25.74
CA ASN A 53 -52.11 31.64 26.93
C ASN A 53 -52.50 33.08 26.58
N ILE A 54 -53.59 33.55 27.19
CA ILE A 54 -53.99 34.95 27.21
C ILE A 54 -53.24 35.60 28.37
N SER A 55 -52.27 36.46 28.06
CA SER A 55 -51.41 37.09 29.07
C SER A 55 -52.06 38.32 29.69
N ASN A 56 -52.76 39.13 28.89
CA ASN A 56 -53.56 40.27 29.34
C ASN A 56 -54.88 40.33 28.55
N GLY A 57 -55.91 40.90 29.15
CA GLY A 57 -57.21 41.12 28.52
C GLY A 57 -58.28 41.48 29.53
N ASN A 58 -59.51 41.72 29.07
CA ASN A 58 -60.59 42.22 29.93
C ASN A 58 -61.41 41.08 30.60
N GLY A 59 -61.01 39.82 30.45
CA GLY A 59 -61.71 38.65 30.99
C GLY A 59 -62.99 38.31 30.23
N THR A 60 -63.46 37.06 30.36
CA THR A 60 -64.51 36.44 29.51
C THR A 60 -64.15 36.51 28.02
N TYR A 61 -63.74 35.37 27.47
CA TYR A 61 -63.25 35.29 26.10
C TYR A 61 -64.10 34.35 25.26
N SER A 62 -64.25 34.68 23.98
CA SER A 62 -64.81 33.79 22.95
C SER A 62 -63.79 33.57 21.85
N ALA A 63 -63.83 32.41 21.20
CA ALA A 63 -63.01 32.07 20.05
C ALA A 63 -63.91 31.69 18.88
N VAL A 64 -63.56 32.16 17.67
CA VAL A 64 -64.20 31.76 16.42
C VAL A 64 -63.10 31.36 15.43
N SER A 65 -63.24 30.21 14.79
CA SER A 65 -62.36 29.79 13.71
C SER A 65 -62.84 30.34 12.38
N SER A 66 -61.93 30.74 11.51
CA SER A 66 -62.24 30.99 10.11
C SER A 66 -62.57 29.71 9.33
N ASN A 67 -62.15 28.53 9.82
CA ASN A 67 -62.45 27.24 9.22
C ASN A 67 -62.40 26.10 10.27
N ASP A 68 -63.55 25.75 10.84
CA ASP A 68 -63.68 24.68 11.84
C ASP A 68 -63.34 23.29 11.30
N ASN A 69 -63.31 23.09 9.96
CA ASN A 69 -62.84 21.83 9.36
C ASN A 69 -61.31 21.72 9.39
N VAL A 70 -60.59 22.79 9.68
CA VAL A 70 -59.12 22.81 9.76
C VAL A 70 -58.62 22.90 11.20
N ALA A 71 -59.18 23.82 11.99
CA ALA A 71 -58.86 23.94 13.41
C ALA A 71 -60.02 24.54 14.21
N THR A 72 -60.14 24.12 15.45
CA THR A 72 -61.09 24.63 16.44
C THR A 72 -60.35 25.10 17.68
N ALA A 73 -60.98 25.94 18.49
CA ALA A 73 -60.41 26.45 19.73
C ALA A 73 -61.40 26.34 20.89
N ARG A 74 -60.91 25.85 22.03
CA ARG A 74 -61.64 25.84 23.31
C ARG A 74 -60.91 26.69 24.31
N ILE A 75 -61.61 27.63 24.96
CA ILE A 75 -61.04 28.46 26.02
C ILE A 75 -61.45 27.89 27.37
N THR A 76 -60.50 27.75 28.29
CA THR A 76 -60.76 27.47 29.70
C THR A 76 -59.90 28.42 30.52
N ASP A 77 -60.55 29.26 31.30
CA ASP A 77 -59.95 30.42 31.96
C ASP A 77 -59.19 31.31 30.96
N ASN A 78 -57.87 31.41 31.11
CA ASN A 78 -56.99 32.20 30.25
C ASN A 78 -56.19 31.33 29.26
N VAL A 79 -56.54 30.06 29.08
CA VAL A 79 -55.84 29.13 28.19
C VAL A 79 -56.72 28.74 27.00
N ILE A 80 -56.22 29.00 25.80
CA ILE A 80 -56.83 28.63 24.53
C ILE A 80 -56.20 27.30 24.09
N THR A 81 -56.98 26.23 24.03
CA THR A 81 -56.57 24.95 23.45
C THR A 81 -57.04 24.89 22.01
N ILE A 82 -56.11 24.95 21.07
CA ILE A 82 -56.37 24.86 19.63
C ILE A 82 -56.16 23.42 19.20
N THR A 83 -57.13 22.83 18.50
CA THR A 83 -57.06 21.45 18.01
C THR A 83 -57.27 21.43 16.50
N SER A 84 -56.38 20.76 15.77
CA SER A 84 -56.56 20.49 14.34
C SER A 84 -57.67 19.47 14.15
N THR A 85 -58.58 19.74 13.23
CA THR A 85 -59.73 18.90 12.90
C THR A 85 -59.62 18.28 11.51
N THR A 86 -58.52 18.53 10.79
CA THR A 86 -58.26 17.99 9.45
C THR A 86 -57.15 16.95 9.45
N THR A 87 -57.24 16.02 8.50
CA THR A 87 -56.18 15.08 8.12
C THR A 87 -55.29 15.61 7.00
N GLN A 88 -55.68 16.72 6.34
CA GLN A 88 -54.95 17.32 5.23
C GLN A 88 -53.77 18.16 5.72
N ASP A 89 -52.60 17.97 5.12
CA ASP A 89 -51.49 18.88 5.32
C ASP A 89 -51.66 20.22 4.60
N ARG A 90 -50.89 21.24 5.02
CA ARG A 90 -50.86 22.58 4.43
C ARG A 90 -52.19 23.33 4.45
N ALA A 91 -53.13 22.89 5.29
CA ALA A 91 -54.37 23.60 5.57
C ALA A 91 -54.12 24.77 6.55
N ASN A 92 -54.89 25.84 6.43
CA ASN A 92 -54.76 27.02 7.27
C ASN A 92 -56.12 27.45 7.85
N ALA A 93 -56.11 27.97 9.08
CA ALA A 93 -57.23 28.62 9.72
C ALA A 93 -56.72 29.82 10.54
N VAL A 94 -57.62 30.72 10.92
CA VAL A 94 -57.34 31.82 11.84
C VAL A 94 -58.32 31.71 12.98
N ILE A 95 -57.81 31.65 14.21
CA ILE A 95 -58.64 31.71 15.41
C ILE A 95 -58.70 33.16 15.88
N VAL A 96 -59.88 33.75 15.87
CA VAL A 96 -60.11 35.12 16.38
C VAL A 96 -60.65 35.03 17.81
N ILE A 97 -59.91 35.60 18.74
CA ILE A 97 -60.28 35.71 20.16
C ILE A 97 -60.87 37.08 20.41
N THR A 98 -62.02 37.14 21.07
CA THR A 98 -62.69 38.40 21.46
C THR A 98 -62.93 38.41 22.97
N ASP A 99 -62.60 39.51 23.66
CA ASP A 99 -62.97 39.68 25.06
C ASP A 99 -64.29 40.45 25.26
N LYS A 100 -64.73 40.57 26.52
CA LYS A 100 -65.96 41.29 26.88
C LYS A 100 -65.97 42.78 26.51
N MET A 101 -64.81 43.39 26.30
CA MET A 101 -64.67 44.79 25.86
C MET A 101 -64.43 44.90 24.36
N PHE A 102 -64.68 43.82 23.61
CA PHE A 102 -64.56 43.70 22.15
C PHE A 102 -63.13 43.88 21.61
N LYS A 103 -62.10 43.77 22.46
CA LYS A 103 -60.72 43.69 21.97
C LYS A 103 -60.48 42.33 21.33
N ARG A 104 -59.76 42.33 20.21
CA ARG A 104 -59.55 41.14 19.38
C ARG A 104 -58.07 40.84 19.20
N GLN A 105 -57.74 39.56 19.26
CA GLN A 105 -56.46 39.03 18.80
C GLN A 105 -56.71 37.86 17.85
N SER A 106 -55.76 37.60 16.97
CA SER A 106 -55.83 36.49 16.02
C SER A 106 -54.65 35.56 16.21
N ILE A 107 -54.89 34.27 16.01
CA ILE A 107 -53.87 33.23 16.00
C ILE A 107 -53.93 32.55 14.64
N ASP A 108 -52.87 32.68 13.86
CA ASP A 108 -52.73 31.95 12.61
C ASP A 108 -52.44 30.47 12.92
N VAL A 109 -53.24 29.56 12.38
CA VAL A 109 -53.08 28.12 12.55
C VAL A 109 -52.70 27.51 11.21
N VAL A 110 -51.53 26.87 11.15
CA VAL A 110 -51.04 26.15 9.98
C VAL A 110 -50.95 24.66 10.31
N ILE A 111 -51.48 23.80 9.44
CA ILE A 111 -51.29 22.35 9.53
C ILE A 111 -50.04 21.95 8.77
N ALA A 112 -49.01 21.53 9.51
CA ALA A 112 -47.72 21.14 8.96
C ALA A 112 -47.82 19.88 8.10
N LYS A 113 -47.04 19.84 7.02
CA LYS A 113 -46.85 18.63 6.21
C LYS A 113 -46.02 17.60 6.94
N LEU A 114 -46.59 16.41 7.10
CA LEU A 114 -45.87 15.24 7.55
C LEU A 114 -45.18 14.59 6.36
N PHE A 115 -43.91 14.26 6.53
CA PHE A 115 -43.16 13.49 5.55
C PHE A 115 -43.11 12.03 5.98
N GLU A 116 -43.32 11.12 5.03
CA GLU A 116 -42.99 9.70 5.25
C GLU A 116 -41.48 9.56 5.48
N MET A 117 -41.10 8.55 6.25
CA MET A 117 -39.70 8.25 6.47
C MET A 117 -39.14 7.51 5.26
N THR A 118 -38.11 8.05 4.62
CA THR A 118 -37.39 7.33 3.55
C THR A 118 -35.88 7.44 3.74
N LEU A 119 -35.19 6.35 3.43
CA LEU A 119 -33.74 6.25 3.49
C LEU A 119 -33.16 6.23 2.08
N SER A 120 -31.91 6.65 1.96
CA SER A 120 -31.12 6.54 0.72
C SER A 120 -30.99 5.10 0.20
N LYS A 121 -31.16 4.10 1.07
CA LYS A 121 -31.18 2.67 0.75
C LYS A 121 -32.16 1.94 1.67
N THR A 122 -32.86 0.96 1.12
CA THR A 122 -33.68 -0.01 1.87
C THR A 122 -32.96 -1.35 2.04
N GLU A 123 -31.94 -1.60 1.22
CA GLU A 123 -31.05 -2.75 1.32
C GLU A 123 -29.60 -2.40 0.94
N ALA A 124 -28.63 -3.09 1.54
CA ALA A 124 -27.23 -2.98 1.14
C ALA A 124 -26.41 -4.23 1.51
N ALA A 125 -25.31 -4.45 0.80
CA ALA A 125 -24.31 -5.46 1.14
C ALA A 125 -23.08 -4.80 1.78
N MET A 126 -22.51 -5.46 2.79
CA MET A 126 -21.28 -5.06 3.47
C MET A 126 -20.31 -6.24 3.58
N GLU A 127 -19.02 -5.95 3.73
CA GLU A 127 -17.98 -6.97 3.92
C GLU A 127 -17.10 -6.62 5.13
N VAL A 128 -16.99 -7.56 6.06
CA VAL A 128 -16.20 -7.38 7.29
C VAL A 128 -14.72 -7.23 6.95
N GLY A 129 -14.07 -6.20 7.50
CA GLY A 129 -12.63 -5.98 7.40
C GLY A 129 -12.14 -5.50 6.03
N VAL A 130 -13.04 -5.23 5.08
CA VAL A 130 -12.68 -4.81 3.72
C VAL A 130 -12.80 -3.29 3.58
N PRO A 131 -11.69 -2.56 3.32
CA PRO A 131 -11.74 -1.11 3.13
C PRO A 131 -12.76 -0.69 2.07
N GLY A 132 -13.58 0.32 2.39
CA GLY A 132 -14.65 0.82 1.51
C GLY A 132 -15.93 -0.03 1.45
N LYS A 133 -15.93 -1.23 2.02
CA LYS A 133 -17.12 -2.09 2.16
C LYS A 133 -17.47 -2.46 3.61
N ASN A 134 -16.56 -2.21 4.54
CA ASN A 134 -16.74 -2.42 5.97
C ASN A 134 -17.58 -1.33 6.64
N GLU A 135 -17.75 -0.18 5.97
CA GLU A 135 -18.53 0.95 6.49
C GLU A 135 -19.49 1.47 5.42
N LEU A 136 -20.68 1.88 5.84
CA LEU A 136 -21.73 2.39 4.97
C LEU A 136 -22.38 3.62 5.59
N THR A 137 -22.52 4.69 4.82
CA THR A 137 -23.30 5.88 5.23
C THR A 137 -24.71 5.78 4.66
N ILE A 138 -25.72 6.01 5.51
CA ILE A 138 -27.12 6.07 5.13
C ILE A 138 -27.64 7.47 5.41
N ASN A 139 -28.14 8.14 4.37
CA ASN A 139 -28.88 9.39 4.51
C ASN A 139 -30.37 9.11 4.69
N ILE A 140 -31.03 9.94 5.49
CA ILE A 140 -32.48 10.06 5.61
C ILE A 140 -32.92 11.10 4.58
N ASN A 141 -33.66 10.67 3.56
CA ASN A 141 -34.09 11.54 2.47
C ASN A 141 -35.32 12.37 2.86
N THR A 142 -36.23 11.79 3.64
CA THR A 142 -37.46 12.44 4.13
C THR A 142 -37.81 11.92 5.53
N GLY A 143 -38.42 12.76 6.36
CA GLY A 143 -38.85 12.44 7.72
C GLY A 143 -39.14 13.71 8.55
N ASN A 144 -39.61 13.57 9.79
CA ASN A 144 -40.07 14.68 10.62
C ASN A 144 -39.12 15.07 11.78
N ALA A 145 -37.80 14.95 11.61
CA ALA A 145 -36.76 15.21 12.63
C ALA A 145 -36.95 14.45 13.97
N GLY A 146 -35.96 14.49 14.87
CA GLY A 146 -35.99 13.72 16.11
C GLY A 146 -35.89 12.21 15.85
N TYR A 147 -34.95 11.85 14.98
CA TYR A 147 -34.68 10.51 14.52
C TYR A 147 -34.07 9.62 15.61
N LYS A 148 -34.44 8.35 15.57
CA LYS A 148 -33.89 7.28 16.40
C LYS A 148 -33.63 6.06 15.54
N THR A 149 -32.48 5.42 15.74
CA THR A 149 -32.15 4.14 15.12
C THR A 149 -32.30 3.00 16.12
N GLU A 150 -32.76 1.84 15.67
CA GLU A 150 -32.87 0.62 16.46
C GLU A 150 -32.36 -0.57 15.64
N LEU A 151 -31.52 -1.41 16.25
CA LEU A 151 -31.08 -2.68 15.69
C LEU A 151 -32.09 -3.76 16.06
N LEU A 152 -32.69 -4.41 15.07
CA LEU A 152 -33.70 -5.45 15.28
C LEU A 152 -33.07 -6.84 15.26
N GLU A 153 -33.80 -7.87 15.68
CA GLU A 153 -33.43 -9.29 15.40
C GLU A 153 -31.99 -9.67 15.77
N ASN A 154 -31.48 -9.18 16.91
CA ASN A 154 -30.10 -9.39 17.35
C ASN A 154 -29.03 -8.90 16.35
N SER A 155 -29.34 -7.88 15.55
CA SER A 155 -28.45 -7.33 14.52
C SER A 155 -27.14 -6.74 15.06
N GLY A 156 -27.07 -6.43 16.36
CA GLY A 156 -25.88 -5.88 17.01
C GLY A 156 -24.66 -6.80 17.00
N GLN A 157 -24.82 -8.10 16.73
CA GLN A 157 -23.68 -9.00 16.54
C GLN A 157 -23.02 -8.86 15.16
N PHE A 158 -23.74 -8.31 14.17
CA PHE A 158 -23.28 -8.20 12.79
C PHE A 158 -22.86 -6.78 12.41
N VAL A 159 -23.48 -5.76 13.02
CA VAL A 159 -23.21 -4.35 12.70
C VAL A 159 -23.27 -3.45 13.93
N GLU A 160 -22.54 -2.34 13.87
CA GLU A 160 -22.58 -1.23 14.83
C GLU A 160 -23.05 0.05 14.13
N ILE A 161 -23.86 0.86 14.82
CA ILE A 161 -24.37 2.13 14.31
C ILE A 161 -23.68 3.29 15.02
N ASN A 162 -23.20 4.25 14.23
CA ASN A 162 -22.76 5.56 14.72
C ASN A 162 -23.77 6.64 14.33
N ASN A 163 -24.38 7.22 15.36
CA ASN A 163 -25.43 8.23 15.27
C ASN A 163 -24.97 9.68 15.46
N THR A 164 -23.66 9.96 15.50
CA THR A 164 -23.13 11.31 15.78
C THR A 164 -23.69 12.39 14.83
N LYS A 165 -24.06 12.00 13.60
CA LYS A 165 -24.60 12.92 12.57
C LYS A 165 -26.10 12.73 12.29
N LEU A 166 -26.79 11.92 13.09
CA LEU A 166 -28.17 11.50 12.85
C LEU A 166 -29.12 12.70 12.77
N GLU A 167 -29.14 13.55 13.79
CA GLU A 167 -29.96 14.77 13.80
C GLU A 167 -29.36 15.89 12.96
N SER A 168 -28.08 16.18 13.16
CA SER A 168 -27.45 17.38 12.61
C SER A 168 -27.32 17.36 11.08
N HIS A 169 -27.25 16.19 10.47
CA HIS A 169 -27.04 16.03 9.02
C HIS A 169 -27.97 14.99 8.39
N ALA A 170 -29.01 14.54 9.11
CA ALA A 170 -29.96 13.54 8.64
C ALA A 170 -29.26 12.26 8.11
N LYS A 171 -28.18 11.79 8.77
CA LYS A 171 -27.44 10.60 8.34
C LYS A 171 -26.75 9.87 9.48
N PHE A 172 -26.58 8.57 9.31
CA PHE A 172 -25.84 7.71 10.24
C PHE A 172 -24.87 6.82 9.47
N THR A 173 -23.85 6.31 10.16
CA THR A 173 -22.90 5.37 9.58
C THR A 173 -23.02 4.02 10.26
N ILE A 174 -22.79 2.96 9.49
CA ILE A 174 -22.89 1.57 9.91
C ILE A 174 -21.55 0.91 9.67
N LYS A 175 -21.03 0.17 10.64
CA LYS A 175 -19.80 -0.61 10.52
C LYS A 175 -20.11 -2.10 10.64
N ALA A 176 -19.56 -2.92 9.75
CA ALA A 176 -19.68 -4.37 9.81
C ALA A 176 -18.77 -4.97 10.88
N ILE A 177 -19.28 -5.96 11.62
CA ILE A 177 -18.59 -6.67 12.72
C ILE A 177 -18.45 -8.16 12.37
N ALA A 178 -19.53 -8.80 11.93
CA ALA A 178 -19.57 -10.23 11.62
C ALA A 178 -20.52 -10.52 10.45
N SER A 179 -20.29 -11.64 9.76
CA SER A 179 -21.16 -12.07 8.65
C SER A 179 -22.54 -12.48 9.15
N GLY A 180 -23.59 -12.08 8.44
CA GLY A 180 -24.98 -12.37 8.77
C GLY A 180 -25.94 -11.38 8.13
N THR A 181 -27.18 -11.36 8.59
CA THR A 181 -28.19 -10.37 8.16
C THR A 181 -28.49 -9.43 9.32
N ALA A 182 -28.45 -8.12 9.05
CA ALA A 182 -28.79 -7.09 10.03
C ALA A 182 -29.97 -6.24 9.53
N LYS A 183 -30.81 -5.76 10.45
CA LYS A 183 -31.92 -4.86 10.18
C LYS A 183 -31.83 -3.64 11.07
N VAL A 184 -31.88 -2.46 10.44
CA VAL A 184 -31.91 -1.16 11.12
C VAL A 184 -33.27 -0.54 10.88
N LYS A 185 -33.96 -0.21 11.96
CA LYS A 185 -35.20 0.59 11.93
C LYS A 185 -34.87 2.03 12.28
N VAL A 186 -35.35 2.97 11.49
CA VAL A 186 -35.23 4.41 11.75
C VAL A 186 -36.63 4.96 11.99
N THR A 187 -36.83 5.67 13.11
CA THR A 187 -38.12 6.26 13.50
C THR A 187 -37.95 7.76 13.73
N ASP A 188 -38.87 8.60 13.27
CA ASP A 188 -38.89 10.03 13.62
C ASP A 188 -39.76 10.34 14.85
N VAL A 189 -39.78 11.60 15.28
CA VAL A 189 -40.57 12.06 16.44
C VAL A 189 -42.08 11.89 16.25
N LYS A 190 -42.55 11.74 15.00
CA LYS A 190 -43.95 11.54 14.65
C LYS A 190 -44.30 10.05 14.46
N GLY A 191 -43.35 9.15 14.72
CA GLY A 191 -43.55 7.71 14.66
C GLY A 191 -43.48 7.12 13.25
N LYS A 192 -43.10 7.90 12.23
CA LYS A 192 -42.90 7.36 10.87
C LYS A 192 -41.62 6.54 10.83
N GLN A 193 -41.65 5.42 10.13
CA GLN A 193 -40.61 4.39 10.17
C GLN A 193 -40.08 4.04 8.79
N ALA A 194 -38.79 3.73 8.72
CA ALA A 194 -38.18 3.06 7.58
C ALA A 194 -37.27 1.92 8.05
N LEU A 195 -37.15 0.89 7.23
CA LEU A 195 -36.32 -0.28 7.48
C LEU A 195 -35.21 -0.36 6.44
N LEU A 196 -34.01 -0.69 6.91
CA LEU A 196 -32.85 -1.03 6.10
C LEU A 196 -32.41 -2.45 6.44
N THR A 197 -32.33 -3.31 5.42
CA THR A 197 -31.78 -4.67 5.56
C THR A 197 -30.36 -4.73 5.02
N LEU A 198 -29.44 -5.32 5.77
CA LEU A 198 -28.03 -5.44 5.44
C LEU A 198 -27.65 -6.91 5.34
N THR A 199 -26.98 -7.28 4.25
CA THR A 199 -26.30 -8.57 4.13
C THR A 199 -24.81 -8.37 4.35
N VAL A 200 -24.28 -8.90 5.44
CA VAL A 200 -22.86 -8.81 5.80
C VAL A 200 -22.17 -10.13 5.47
N THR A 201 -21.08 -10.07 4.71
CA THR A 201 -20.27 -11.25 4.37
C THR A 201 -18.86 -11.13 4.94
N ALA A 202 -18.20 -12.27 5.12
CA ALA A 202 -16.79 -12.32 5.50
C ALA A 202 -15.94 -12.71 4.27
N PRO A 203 -14.70 -12.19 4.13
CA PRO A 203 -13.77 -12.65 3.10
C PRO A 203 -13.54 -14.16 3.17
N SER A 204 -13.37 -14.81 2.01
CA SER A 204 -13.01 -16.22 1.98
C SER A 204 -11.62 -16.42 2.57
N THR A 205 -11.46 -17.39 3.46
CA THR A 205 -10.14 -17.77 3.97
C THR A 205 -9.24 -18.24 2.84
N LEU A 206 -7.95 -17.91 2.92
CA LEU A 206 -6.95 -18.32 1.93
C LEU A 206 -6.49 -19.76 2.22
N VAL A 207 -6.65 -20.67 1.26
CA VAL A 207 -6.30 -22.10 1.39
C VAL A 207 -5.40 -22.52 0.24
N LEU A 208 -4.30 -23.20 0.56
CA LEU A 208 -3.27 -23.63 -0.40
C LEU A 208 -3.29 -25.16 -0.54
N THR A 209 -2.79 -25.68 -1.67
CA THR A 209 -2.58 -27.13 -1.83
C THR A 209 -1.53 -27.70 -0.88
N LYS A 210 -0.56 -26.88 -0.45
CA LYS A 210 0.54 -27.26 0.45
C LYS A 210 0.91 -26.09 1.35
N SER A 211 1.19 -26.38 2.61
CA SER A 211 1.80 -25.44 3.58
C SER A 211 3.30 -25.66 3.74
N ASP A 212 3.84 -26.76 3.22
CA ASP A 212 5.23 -27.15 3.39
C ASP A 212 5.72 -27.83 2.11
N ILE A 213 6.90 -27.42 1.62
CA ILE A 213 7.54 -28.02 0.44
C ILE A 213 9.05 -28.22 0.66
N ILE A 214 9.60 -29.25 0.01
CA ILE A 214 11.04 -29.56 0.00
C ILE A 214 11.50 -29.62 -1.46
N LEU A 215 12.32 -28.66 -1.86
CA LEU A 215 13.01 -28.65 -3.14
C LEU A 215 14.33 -29.42 -2.99
N THR A 216 14.44 -30.59 -3.60
CA THR A 216 15.61 -31.48 -3.51
C THR A 216 16.76 -31.09 -4.43
N ALA A 217 16.64 -29.95 -5.12
CA ALA A 217 17.67 -29.41 -6.01
C ALA A 217 17.61 -27.88 -6.02
N VAL A 218 18.79 -27.25 -6.06
CA VAL A 218 18.90 -25.82 -6.35
C VAL A 218 18.49 -25.56 -7.81
N GLN A 219 17.75 -24.48 -8.04
CA GLN A 219 16.99 -24.21 -9.28
C GLN A 219 15.85 -25.20 -9.57
N GLY A 220 15.59 -26.17 -8.69
CA GLY A 220 14.36 -26.93 -8.65
C GLY A 220 13.16 -26.00 -8.45
N THR A 221 12.02 -26.36 -9.05
CA THR A 221 10.79 -25.56 -9.00
C THR A 221 9.63 -26.43 -8.57
N GLU A 222 8.75 -25.88 -7.75
CA GLU A 222 7.50 -26.50 -7.36
C GLU A 222 6.37 -25.47 -7.38
N ASP A 223 5.21 -25.91 -7.89
CA ASP A 223 4.01 -25.09 -8.00
C ASP A 223 3.04 -25.42 -6.86
N ILE A 224 2.49 -24.37 -6.26
CA ILE A 224 1.45 -24.44 -5.22
C ILE A 224 0.21 -23.74 -5.77
N THR A 225 -0.97 -24.33 -5.59
CA THR A 225 -2.22 -23.72 -6.08
C THR A 225 -3.02 -23.18 -4.90
N VAL A 226 -3.59 -21.98 -5.06
CA VAL A 226 -4.59 -21.43 -4.16
C VAL A 226 -5.94 -22.09 -4.50
N THR A 227 -6.49 -22.86 -3.57
CA THR A 227 -7.75 -23.59 -3.77
C THR A 227 -8.97 -22.81 -3.28
N LYS A 228 -8.76 -21.83 -2.40
CA LYS A 228 -9.78 -20.90 -1.91
C LYS A 228 -9.13 -19.58 -1.55
N GLY A 229 -9.79 -18.46 -1.84
CA GLY A 229 -9.33 -17.11 -1.50
C GLY A 229 -10.14 -16.05 -2.26
N ASN A 230 -9.65 -14.81 -2.27
CA ASN A 230 -10.39 -13.69 -2.86
C ASN A 230 -9.73 -13.08 -4.13
N GLY A 231 -8.83 -13.81 -4.78
CA GLY A 231 -8.12 -13.39 -6.01
C GLY A 231 -7.04 -12.33 -5.80
N ASP A 232 -6.44 -11.86 -6.90
CA ASP A 232 -5.33 -10.89 -6.95
C ASP A 232 -4.18 -11.21 -5.96
N TYR A 233 -3.70 -12.45 -6.02
CA TYR A 233 -2.69 -12.94 -5.09
C TYR A 233 -1.34 -12.24 -5.28
N LYS A 234 -0.73 -11.88 -4.15
CA LYS A 234 0.62 -11.33 -4.05
C LYS A 234 1.47 -12.28 -3.22
N VAL A 235 2.76 -12.35 -3.55
CA VAL A 235 3.71 -13.19 -2.84
C VAL A 235 4.87 -12.36 -2.27
N SER A 236 5.30 -12.71 -1.07
CA SER A 236 6.53 -12.18 -0.46
C SER A 236 7.34 -13.33 0.13
N VAL A 237 8.67 -13.19 0.13
CA VAL A 237 9.60 -14.22 0.57
C VAL A 237 10.42 -13.65 1.72
N ALA A 238 10.41 -14.32 2.87
CA ALA A 238 11.10 -13.85 4.08
C ALA A 238 12.62 -13.82 3.91
N ASN A 239 13.19 -14.80 3.20
CA ASN A 239 14.61 -14.83 2.83
C ASN A 239 14.76 -15.06 1.31
N PRO A 240 14.88 -13.98 0.52
CA PRO A 240 14.95 -14.05 -0.95
C PRO A 240 16.28 -14.62 -1.48
N LEU A 241 17.27 -14.89 -0.61
CA LEU A 241 18.47 -15.67 -0.97
C LEU A 241 18.10 -17.13 -1.26
N VAL A 242 17.13 -17.69 -0.52
CA VAL A 242 16.80 -19.13 -0.53
C VAL A 242 15.88 -19.50 -1.67
N VAL A 243 14.82 -18.71 -1.92
CA VAL A 243 13.88 -18.97 -3.03
C VAL A 243 13.43 -17.70 -3.73
N LYS A 244 12.92 -17.89 -4.94
CA LYS A 244 12.12 -16.91 -5.67
C LYS A 244 10.71 -17.46 -5.86
N ALA A 245 9.70 -16.63 -5.63
CA ALA A 245 8.31 -16.98 -5.85
C ALA A 245 7.67 -16.05 -6.89
N GLN A 246 6.82 -16.60 -7.76
CA GLN A 246 6.07 -15.86 -8.76
C GLN A 246 4.62 -16.35 -8.78
N VAL A 247 3.69 -15.43 -9.02
CA VAL A 247 2.26 -15.73 -9.08
C VAL A 247 1.80 -15.63 -10.53
N LYS A 248 1.06 -16.63 -10.99
CA LYS A 248 0.36 -16.61 -12.29
C LYS A 248 -1.04 -17.19 -12.10
N GLY A 249 -2.05 -16.32 -12.07
CA GLY A 249 -3.41 -16.72 -11.68
C GLY A 249 -3.42 -17.26 -10.26
N ASP A 250 -3.95 -18.47 -10.07
CA ASP A 250 -4.04 -19.13 -8.76
C ASP A 250 -2.81 -19.96 -8.41
N VAL A 251 -1.80 -20.00 -9.30
CA VAL A 251 -0.58 -20.78 -9.11
C VAL A 251 0.57 -19.90 -8.62
N VAL A 252 1.20 -20.31 -7.53
CA VAL A 252 2.43 -19.75 -6.98
C VAL A 252 3.57 -20.71 -7.30
N SER A 253 4.45 -20.31 -8.23
CA SER A 253 5.63 -21.07 -8.60
C SER A 253 6.81 -20.67 -7.73
N ILE A 254 7.41 -21.63 -7.02
CA ILE A 254 8.52 -21.43 -6.09
C ILE A 254 9.77 -22.13 -6.63
N LYS A 255 10.82 -21.36 -6.88
CA LYS A 255 12.13 -21.85 -7.37
C LYS A 255 13.21 -21.67 -6.31
N GLY A 256 13.96 -22.75 -6.03
CA GLY A 256 15.10 -22.75 -5.11
C GLY A 256 16.31 -22.02 -5.69
N LYS A 257 17.00 -21.23 -4.86
CA LYS A 257 18.18 -20.43 -5.24
C LYS A 257 19.45 -20.90 -4.53
N ILE A 258 19.39 -21.12 -3.21
CA ILE A 258 20.45 -21.75 -2.42
C ILE A 258 19.83 -22.69 -1.39
N ASN A 259 20.60 -23.64 -0.89
CA ASN A 259 20.17 -24.49 0.22
C ASN A 259 19.86 -23.66 1.46
N GLY A 260 18.79 -24.01 2.16
CA GLY A 260 18.32 -23.30 3.34
C GLY A 260 16.82 -23.39 3.51
N THR A 261 16.31 -22.66 4.50
CA THR A 261 14.88 -22.61 4.81
C THR A 261 14.36 -21.19 4.73
N THR A 262 13.13 -21.02 4.27
CA THR A 262 12.43 -19.72 4.27
C THR A 262 10.92 -19.89 4.33
N ILE A 263 10.21 -18.79 4.51
CA ILE A 263 8.75 -18.73 4.50
C ILE A 263 8.33 -17.87 3.32
N VAL A 264 7.40 -18.40 2.53
CA VAL A 264 6.71 -17.68 1.46
C VAL A 264 5.32 -17.31 1.97
N VAL A 265 4.98 -16.02 1.94
CA VAL A 265 3.67 -15.50 2.37
C VAL A 265 2.87 -15.11 1.14
N ILE A 266 1.68 -15.68 1.00
CA ILE A 266 0.70 -15.36 -0.02
C ILE A 266 -0.37 -14.49 0.61
N GLU A 267 -0.69 -13.35 -0.01
CA GLU A 267 -1.74 -12.42 0.41
C GLU A 267 -2.73 -12.20 -0.73
N ASP A 268 -4.03 -12.16 -0.45
CA ASP A 268 -5.06 -11.91 -1.47
C ASP A 268 -5.59 -10.46 -1.45
N LYS A 269 -6.50 -10.14 -2.38
CA LYS A 269 -7.11 -8.79 -2.52
C LYS A 269 -7.79 -8.27 -1.26
N LYS A 270 -8.22 -9.17 -0.37
CA LYS A 270 -8.95 -8.85 0.87
C LYS A 270 -8.02 -8.92 2.10
N GLY A 271 -6.72 -9.04 1.89
CA GLY A 271 -5.70 -9.07 2.93
C GLY A 271 -5.63 -10.39 3.70
N GLN A 272 -6.29 -11.46 3.22
CA GLN A 272 -6.15 -12.79 3.81
C GLN A 272 -4.77 -13.33 3.47
N LYS A 273 -4.13 -13.99 4.45
CA LYS A 273 -2.77 -14.49 4.34
C LYS A 273 -2.68 -15.99 4.58
N ALA A 274 -1.79 -16.64 3.86
CA ALA A 274 -1.40 -18.03 4.05
C ALA A 274 0.12 -18.12 3.85
N THR A 275 0.74 -19.09 4.51
CA THR A 275 2.20 -19.26 4.50
C THR A 275 2.58 -20.64 3.99
N VAL A 276 3.72 -20.69 3.31
CA VAL A 276 4.38 -21.93 2.90
C VAL A 276 5.77 -21.95 3.51
N ASN A 277 6.08 -22.97 4.30
CA ASN A 277 7.44 -23.24 4.73
C ASN A 277 8.18 -23.96 3.60
N VAL A 278 9.32 -23.43 3.21
CA VAL A 278 10.11 -23.97 2.09
C VAL A 278 11.48 -24.37 2.58
N LYS A 279 11.87 -25.61 2.33
CA LYS A 279 13.25 -26.10 2.50
C LYS A 279 13.84 -26.37 1.12
N VAL A 280 14.98 -25.77 0.83
CA VAL A 280 15.84 -26.16 -0.31
C VAL A 280 16.95 -27.02 0.26
N ASP A 281 16.98 -28.28 -0.15
CA ASP A 281 17.88 -29.31 0.38
C ASP A 281 18.41 -30.17 -0.77
N GLY A 282 19.22 -29.54 -1.62
CA GLY A 282 19.89 -30.21 -2.73
C GLY A 282 21.36 -30.52 -2.44
N PRO A 283 21.97 -31.47 -3.16
CA PRO A 283 23.42 -31.66 -3.09
C PRO A 283 24.17 -30.38 -3.50
N ALA A 284 25.33 -30.15 -2.87
CA ALA A 284 26.19 -29.03 -3.19
C ALA A 284 27.16 -29.41 -4.33
N PHE A 285 26.98 -28.81 -5.50
CA PHE A 285 27.85 -28.98 -6.65
C PHE A 285 28.71 -27.75 -6.91
N ALA A 286 29.76 -27.96 -7.70
CA ALA A 286 30.48 -26.94 -8.42
C ALA A 286 30.46 -27.29 -9.91
N MET A 287 30.71 -26.32 -10.78
CA MET A 287 30.71 -26.55 -12.23
C MET A 287 32.15 -26.59 -12.75
N ASN A 288 32.53 -27.71 -13.35
CA ASN A 288 33.79 -27.86 -14.04
C ASN A 288 33.70 -27.21 -15.42
N LEU A 289 34.27 -26.01 -15.56
CA LEU A 289 34.33 -25.29 -16.83
C LEU A 289 35.23 -26.02 -17.83
N SER A 290 36.26 -26.73 -17.35
CA SER A 290 37.15 -27.60 -18.13
C SER A 290 37.81 -26.96 -19.36
N ASP A 291 37.89 -25.62 -19.45
CA ASP A 291 38.20 -24.87 -20.67
C ASP A 291 37.17 -24.97 -21.83
N GLN A 292 36.06 -25.68 -21.60
CA GLN A 292 34.96 -25.94 -22.53
C GLN A 292 33.81 -24.96 -22.36
N TYR A 293 33.60 -24.44 -21.15
CA TYR A 293 32.50 -23.57 -20.81
C TYR A 293 32.98 -22.29 -20.15
N PHE A 294 32.16 -21.25 -20.21
CA PHE A 294 32.36 -20.02 -19.47
C PHE A 294 31.00 -19.40 -19.13
N GLY A 295 31.00 -18.44 -18.21
CA GLY A 295 29.83 -17.67 -17.84
C GLY A 295 29.98 -16.20 -18.19
N TYR A 296 28.90 -15.55 -18.55
CA TYR A 296 28.86 -14.09 -18.69
C TYR A 296 27.55 -13.50 -18.18
N ALA A 297 27.63 -12.29 -17.63
CA ALA A 297 26.51 -11.49 -17.19
C ALA A 297 26.61 -10.09 -17.82
N ASN A 298 25.52 -9.34 -17.82
CA ASN A 298 25.52 -7.96 -18.26
C ASN A 298 24.69 -7.11 -17.30
N PHE A 299 25.29 -6.02 -16.80
CA PHE A 299 24.65 -5.13 -15.83
C PHE A 299 24.01 -3.90 -16.48
N ASN A 300 23.96 -3.80 -17.82
CA ASN A 300 23.39 -2.66 -18.55
C ASN A 300 21.95 -2.36 -18.14
N ASP A 301 21.11 -3.39 -17.95
CA ASP A 301 19.71 -3.22 -17.56
C ASP A 301 19.59 -2.58 -16.17
N ILE A 302 20.47 -2.97 -15.24
CA ILE A 302 20.58 -2.30 -13.94
C ILE A 302 21.02 -0.85 -14.15
N ALA A 303 22.01 -0.62 -15.01
CA ALA A 303 22.59 0.70 -15.28
C ALA A 303 21.60 1.70 -15.91
N ILE A 304 20.50 1.22 -16.51
CA ILE A 304 19.40 2.03 -17.04
C ILE A 304 18.52 2.56 -15.89
N VAL A 305 18.20 1.71 -14.91
CA VAL A 305 17.30 2.04 -13.80
C VAL A 305 18.04 2.53 -12.54
N ASP A 306 19.35 2.31 -12.49
CA ASP A 306 20.24 2.62 -11.38
C ASP A 306 21.63 2.98 -11.89
N GLY A 307 21.81 4.24 -12.23
CA GLY A 307 23.08 4.74 -12.77
C GLY A 307 24.26 4.66 -11.79
N SER A 308 24.02 4.38 -10.50
CA SER A 308 25.07 4.34 -9.47
C SER A 308 26.14 3.28 -9.75
N ILE A 309 25.77 2.19 -10.41
CA ILE A 309 26.69 1.10 -10.76
C ILE A 309 27.75 1.50 -11.81
N LYS A 310 27.60 2.66 -12.46
CA LYS A 310 28.54 3.19 -13.45
C LYS A 310 29.71 3.97 -12.84
N THR A 311 29.59 4.39 -11.59
CA THR A 311 30.55 5.30 -10.94
C THR A 311 30.92 4.84 -9.54
N LEU A 312 30.94 3.53 -9.30
CA LEU A 312 31.20 2.96 -7.98
C LEU A 312 32.61 3.35 -7.50
N LYS A 313 32.70 3.82 -6.26
CA LYS A 313 34.01 4.06 -5.63
C LYS A 313 34.64 2.79 -5.08
N GLN A 314 33.82 1.78 -4.81
CA GLN A 314 34.27 0.53 -4.25
C GLN A 314 33.62 -0.64 -4.95
N VAL A 315 34.39 -1.71 -5.14
CA VAL A 315 33.87 -3.00 -5.60
C VAL A 315 34.65 -4.14 -4.92
N THR A 316 34.02 -5.30 -4.80
CA THR A 316 34.73 -6.54 -4.50
C THR A 316 34.28 -7.64 -5.47
N PHE A 317 35.24 -8.30 -6.11
CA PHE A 317 35.01 -9.49 -6.93
C PHE A 317 35.53 -10.70 -6.16
N GLU A 318 34.67 -11.66 -5.86
CA GLU A 318 35.04 -12.87 -5.11
C GLU A 318 34.70 -14.12 -5.93
N MET A 319 35.59 -15.10 -5.96
CA MET A 319 35.27 -16.42 -6.49
C MET A 319 35.97 -17.53 -5.72
N THR A 320 35.29 -18.67 -5.61
CA THR A 320 35.86 -19.91 -5.08
C THR A 320 35.97 -20.91 -6.22
N CYS A 321 37.19 -21.38 -6.48
CA CYS A 321 37.51 -22.20 -7.63
C CYS A 321 38.64 -23.20 -7.36
N LYS A 322 38.80 -24.17 -8.25
CA LYS A 322 39.90 -25.12 -8.29
C LYS A 322 40.46 -25.14 -9.72
N ILE A 323 41.76 -24.97 -9.88
CA ILE A 323 42.40 -24.91 -11.19
C ILE A 323 43.03 -26.25 -11.53
N ASP A 324 42.78 -26.78 -12.71
CA ASP A 324 43.23 -28.10 -13.14
C ASP A 324 44.43 -28.03 -14.10
N GLY A 325 44.74 -26.84 -14.64
CA GLY A 325 45.94 -26.59 -15.43
C GLY A 325 46.21 -25.10 -15.65
N TYR A 326 47.41 -24.75 -16.09
CA TYR A 326 47.78 -23.37 -16.38
C TYR A 326 47.54 -23.01 -17.84
N ARG A 327 47.31 -21.71 -18.05
CA ARG A 327 47.15 -21.12 -19.37
C ARG A 327 47.39 -19.62 -19.28
N GLY A 328 48.19 -19.12 -20.21
CA GLY A 328 48.47 -17.68 -20.30
C GLY A 328 47.18 -16.89 -20.50
N LEU A 329 47.05 -15.78 -19.76
CA LEU A 329 45.88 -14.90 -19.78
C LEU A 329 44.54 -15.59 -19.44
N GLN A 330 44.57 -16.74 -18.75
CA GLN A 330 43.34 -17.45 -18.38
C GLN A 330 42.44 -16.60 -17.50
N THR A 331 41.21 -16.37 -17.92
CA THR A 331 40.30 -15.46 -17.23
C THR A 331 39.72 -16.13 -15.99
N PHE A 332 39.85 -15.49 -14.84
CA PHE A 332 39.15 -15.87 -13.62
C PHE A 332 37.78 -15.21 -13.60
N MET A 333 37.75 -13.88 -13.41
CA MET A 333 36.53 -13.08 -13.50
C MET A 333 36.82 -11.60 -13.71
N GLY A 334 35.83 -10.86 -14.23
CA GLY A 334 35.84 -9.39 -14.25
C GLY A 334 35.28 -8.81 -15.55
N LEU A 335 35.75 -7.61 -15.90
CA LEU A 335 35.34 -6.82 -17.06
C LEU A 335 36.55 -6.57 -17.95
N GLU A 336 36.63 -7.23 -19.11
CA GLU A 336 37.78 -7.08 -20.02
C GLU A 336 38.09 -5.62 -20.37
N GLY A 337 39.36 -5.22 -20.25
CA GLY A 337 39.84 -3.86 -20.52
C GLY A 337 39.42 -2.80 -19.50
N GLN A 338 38.62 -3.15 -18.48
CA GLN A 338 38.24 -2.27 -17.38
C GLN A 338 38.83 -2.74 -16.06
N LEU A 339 38.43 -3.91 -15.55
CA LEU A 339 38.95 -4.48 -14.30
C LEU A 339 38.80 -6.00 -14.32
N LEU A 340 39.90 -6.76 -14.44
CA LEU A 340 39.89 -8.20 -14.63
C LEU A 340 40.95 -8.90 -13.77
N ILE A 341 40.63 -10.08 -13.26
CA ILE A 341 41.58 -11.04 -12.70
C ILE A 341 41.85 -12.13 -13.75
N ARG A 342 43.12 -12.36 -14.09
CA ARG A 342 43.55 -13.42 -15.02
C ARG A 342 44.82 -14.12 -14.52
N GLY A 343 45.10 -15.33 -14.99
CA GLY A 343 46.41 -15.96 -14.82
C GLY A 343 47.41 -15.35 -15.80
N LYS A 344 48.63 -15.06 -15.35
CA LYS A 344 49.67 -14.45 -16.21
C LYS A 344 50.27 -15.46 -17.20
N ASN A 345 50.61 -16.63 -16.69
CA ASN A 345 51.55 -17.55 -17.33
C ASN A 345 50.88 -18.85 -17.80
N ASP A 346 51.50 -19.49 -18.79
CA ASP A 346 51.18 -20.84 -19.26
C ASP A 346 51.99 -21.92 -18.51
N ASP A 347 51.69 -23.20 -18.79
CA ASP A 347 52.22 -24.38 -18.10
C ASP A 347 53.76 -24.51 -18.12
N TYR A 348 54.46 -23.76 -18.98
CA TYR A 348 55.92 -23.86 -19.16
C TYR A 348 56.71 -22.86 -18.31
N ARG A 349 56.04 -22.03 -17.52
CA ARG A 349 56.69 -21.04 -16.65
C ARG A 349 56.88 -21.60 -15.23
N PRO A 350 57.93 -21.18 -14.51
CA PRO A 350 58.20 -21.68 -13.16
C PRO A 350 57.25 -21.12 -12.09
N THR A 351 56.54 -20.02 -12.37
CA THR A 351 55.60 -19.38 -11.45
C THR A 351 54.30 -19.06 -12.15
N HIS A 352 53.21 -19.00 -11.39
CA HIS A 352 51.85 -18.79 -11.91
C HIS A 352 51.11 -17.76 -11.07
N PRO A 353 51.51 -16.48 -11.10
CA PRO A 353 50.81 -15.44 -10.37
C PRO A 353 49.44 -15.15 -10.99
N LEU A 354 48.52 -14.72 -10.13
CA LEU A 354 47.33 -13.98 -10.54
C LEU A 354 47.75 -12.57 -10.97
N GLN A 355 47.14 -12.08 -12.03
CA GLN A 355 47.34 -10.74 -12.55
C GLN A 355 46.02 -9.98 -12.51
N ILE A 356 46.06 -8.77 -11.95
CA ILE A 356 44.96 -7.81 -11.99
C ILE A 356 45.31 -6.79 -13.06
N VAL A 357 44.42 -6.64 -14.04
CA VAL A 357 44.57 -5.67 -15.11
C VAL A 357 43.37 -4.75 -15.20
N GLY A 358 43.63 -3.52 -15.67
CA GLY A 358 42.55 -2.58 -15.91
C GLY A 358 42.94 -1.38 -16.76
N LEU A 359 41.92 -0.63 -17.17
CA LEU A 359 42.05 0.58 -18.01
C LEU A 359 42.86 0.33 -19.31
N GLY A 360 42.63 -0.80 -19.98
CA GLY A 360 43.43 -1.22 -21.14
C GLY A 360 44.89 -1.52 -20.78
N ASP A 361 45.10 -2.32 -19.72
CA ASP A 361 46.40 -2.72 -19.18
C ASP A 361 47.30 -1.56 -18.70
N LYS A 362 46.77 -0.33 -18.54
CA LYS A 362 47.48 0.82 -17.96
C LYS A 362 47.78 0.65 -16.47
N ILE A 363 46.98 -0.14 -15.77
CA ILE A 363 47.30 -0.66 -14.44
C ILE A 363 47.45 -2.18 -14.54
N THR A 364 48.60 -2.68 -14.12
CA THR A 364 48.90 -4.11 -14.04
C THR A 364 49.55 -4.42 -12.69
N LEU A 365 48.92 -5.29 -11.93
CA LEU A 365 49.38 -5.76 -10.63
C LEU A 365 49.48 -7.28 -10.65
N GLU A 366 50.44 -7.83 -9.91
CA GLU A 366 50.66 -9.28 -9.85
C GLU A 366 50.71 -9.76 -8.40
N SER A 367 50.14 -10.94 -8.15
CA SER A 367 50.31 -11.63 -6.88
C SER A 367 51.77 -12.04 -6.69
N THR A 368 52.26 -12.01 -5.45
CA THR A 368 53.59 -12.58 -5.13
C THR A 368 53.53 -14.10 -5.07
N LYS A 369 52.35 -14.66 -4.87
CA LYS A 369 52.09 -16.09 -4.77
C LYS A 369 51.68 -16.68 -6.12
N SER A 370 52.09 -17.91 -6.37
CA SER A 370 51.51 -18.72 -7.44
C SER A 370 50.22 -19.38 -6.94
N PHE A 371 49.22 -19.52 -7.81
CA PHE A 371 48.10 -20.40 -7.50
C PHE A 371 48.49 -21.86 -7.79
N ASN A 372 48.03 -22.78 -6.95
CA ASN A 372 48.31 -24.20 -7.08
C ASN A 372 47.23 -24.90 -7.93
N LEU A 373 47.62 -25.99 -8.58
CA LEU A 373 46.68 -26.87 -9.28
C LEU A 373 46.02 -27.85 -8.30
N ASN A 374 44.81 -28.27 -8.64
CA ASN A 374 44.01 -29.29 -7.95
C ASN A 374 43.65 -28.96 -6.49
N GLU A 375 43.84 -27.71 -6.07
CA GLU A 375 43.48 -27.20 -4.75
C GLU A 375 42.35 -26.16 -4.86
N TRP A 376 41.38 -26.25 -3.96
CA TRP A 376 40.37 -25.21 -3.85
C TRP A 376 41.00 -23.94 -3.29
N MET A 377 40.75 -22.82 -3.95
CA MET A 377 41.13 -21.50 -3.49
C MET A 377 39.97 -20.49 -3.59
N ASN A 378 39.97 -19.54 -2.67
CA ASN A 378 39.14 -18.35 -2.73
C ASN A 378 40.01 -17.17 -3.15
N ILE A 379 39.56 -16.45 -4.17
CA ILE A 379 40.20 -15.23 -4.65
C ILE A 379 39.22 -14.09 -4.41
N ALA A 380 39.66 -13.03 -3.75
CA ALA A 380 38.89 -11.80 -3.61
C ALA A 380 39.73 -10.58 -3.98
N LEU A 381 39.31 -9.87 -5.03
CA LEU A 381 39.83 -8.56 -5.41
C LEU A 381 38.95 -7.48 -4.80
N VAL A 382 39.51 -6.70 -3.88
CA VAL A 382 38.88 -5.50 -3.30
C VAL A 382 39.49 -4.28 -3.97
N VAL A 383 38.64 -3.41 -4.51
CA VAL A 383 39.04 -2.11 -5.05
C VAL A 383 38.37 -0.99 -4.29
N ASP A 384 39.13 -0.06 -3.73
CA ASP A 384 38.66 1.16 -3.08
C ASP A 384 39.30 2.39 -3.72
N CYS A 385 38.60 3.00 -4.67
CA CYS A 385 39.07 4.16 -5.43
C CYS A 385 39.26 5.42 -4.58
N ASN A 386 38.80 5.43 -3.32
CA ASN A 386 39.06 6.52 -2.39
C ASN A 386 40.49 6.51 -1.84
N GLN A 387 41.15 5.34 -1.88
CA GLN A 387 42.54 5.21 -1.44
C GLN A 387 43.49 5.80 -2.48
N GLN A 388 44.48 6.57 -2.02
CA GLN A 388 45.50 7.14 -2.90
C GLN A 388 46.65 6.15 -3.14
N ASN A 389 47.04 5.38 -2.12
CA ASN A 389 48.07 4.36 -2.25
C ASN A 389 47.56 3.19 -3.09
N ILE A 390 48.33 2.79 -4.11
CA ILE A 390 47.97 1.71 -5.03
C ILE A 390 47.73 0.36 -4.34
N THR A 391 48.54 0.00 -3.34
CA THR A 391 48.39 -1.28 -2.62
C THR A 391 47.27 -1.25 -1.59
N GLU A 392 46.73 -0.06 -1.28
CA GLU A 392 45.51 0.09 -0.49
C GLU A 392 44.26 0.19 -1.38
N LYS A 393 44.41 0.79 -2.57
CA LYS A 393 43.37 0.88 -3.59
C LYS A 393 43.02 -0.47 -4.18
N TYR A 394 44.02 -1.33 -4.41
CA TYR A 394 43.84 -2.69 -4.91
C TYR A 394 44.38 -3.69 -3.90
N LYS A 395 43.51 -4.53 -3.36
CA LYS A 395 43.88 -5.61 -2.45
C LYS A 395 43.41 -6.93 -3.02
N LEU A 396 44.33 -7.90 -3.06
CA LEU A 396 44.02 -9.27 -3.42
C LEU A 396 44.09 -10.13 -2.16
N TYR A 397 43.05 -10.92 -1.92
CA TYR A 397 43.06 -11.94 -0.88
C TYR A 397 43.03 -13.31 -1.55
N ILE A 398 43.91 -14.20 -1.08
CA ILE A 398 43.95 -15.61 -1.49
C ILE A 398 43.71 -16.41 -0.22
N ASN A 399 42.64 -17.21 -0.20
CA ASN A 399 42.15 -17.94 0.97
C ASN A 399 42.01 -17.02 2.20
N GLY A 400 41.50 -15.80 1.95
CA GLY A 400 41.21 -14.81 3.00
C GLY A 400 42.44 -14.17 3.65
N VAL A 401 43.64 -14.46 3.14
CA VAL A 401 44.90 -13.81 3.51
C VAL A 401 45.27 -12.81 2.42
N GLN A 402 45.53 -11.56 2.82
CA GLN A 402 45.93 -10.53 1.86
C GLN A 402 47.29 -10.89 1.25
N ASP A 403 47.39 -10.78 -0.07
CA ASP A 403 48.65 -10.82 -0.78
C ASP A 403 49.16 -9.40 -1.04
N VAL A 404 50.48 -9.21 -0.89
CA VAL A 404 51.12 -7.93 -1.20
C VAL A 404 51.38 -7.90 -2.70
N LEU A 405 50.76 -6.96 -3.42
CA LEU A 405 50.82 -6.94 -4.87
C LEU A 405 52.12 -6.30 -5.39
N ILE A 406 52.67 -6.88 -6.46
CA ILE A 406 53.74 -6.29 -7.25
C ILE A 406 53.11 -5.33 -8.26
N VAL A 407 53.54 -4.07 -8.26
CA VAL A 407 53.11 -3.08 -9.25
C VAL A 407 53.98 -3.20 -10.50
N VAL A 408 53.42 -3.78 -11.56
CA VAL A 408 54.13 -3.98 -12.83
C VAL A 408 54.02 -2.75 -13.73
N ARG A 409 52.84 -2.12 -13.75
CA ARG A 409 52.58 -0.91 -14.54
C ARG A 409 51.53 -0.04 -13.84
N GLN A 410 51.71 1.27 -13.87
CA GLN A 410 50.82 2.25 -13.24
C GLN A 410 50.79 3.57 -14.03
N ASP A 411 50.32 3.51 -15.27
CA ASP A 411 50.17 4.71 -16.11
C ASP A 411 48.92 5.49 -15.71
N GLU A 412 47.88 4.79 -15.25
CA GLU A 412 46.60 5.33 -14.81
C GLU A 412 46.03 4.44 -13.70
N THR A 413 45.20 4.99 -12.80
CA THR A 413 44.47 4.19 -11.80
C THR A 413 43.01 4.56 -11.79
N HIS A 414 42.15 3.65 -11.35
CA HIS A 414 40.72 3.90 -11.31
C HIS A 414 40.37 5.01 -10.31
N THR A 415 39.55 5.96 -10.76
CA THR A 415 38.87 6.96 -9.90
C THR A 415 37.43 6.53 -9.58
N SER A 416 36.87 5.63 -10.36
CA SER A 416 35.63 4.88 -10.15
C SER A 416 35.61 3.64 -11.02
N ILE A 417 34.74 2.68 -10.71
CA ILE A 417 34.47 1.48 -11.49
C ILE A 417 33.09 1.56 -12.13
N ASN A 418 33.02 1.26 -13.43
CA ASN A 418 31.77 1.12 -14.16
C ASN A 418 31.50 -0.37 -14.41
N LEU A 419 30.55 -0.97 -13.68
CA LEU A 419 30.23 -2.39 -13.85
C LEU A 419 29.49 -2.71 -15.16
N ALA A 420 28.97 -1.70 -15.85
CA ALA A 420 28.26 -1.84 -17.12
C ALA A 420 29.14 -1.47 -18.33
N SER A 421 30.47 -1.53 -18.18
CA SER A 421 31.42 -1.22 -19.22
C SER A 421 32.49 -2.28 -19.29
N SER A 422 32.73 -2.81 -20.50
CA SER A 422 33.88 -3.65 -20.82
C SER A 422 34.19 -3.53 -22.30
N SER A 423 35.43 -3.81 -22.68
CA SER A 423 35.85 -3.85 -24.09
C SER A 423 35.39 -5.13 -24.82
N ASP A 424 34.58 -5.97 -24.18
CA ASP A 424 34.00 -7.20 -24.73
C ASP A 424 32.47 -7.21 -24.65
N GLY A 425 31.87 -6.13 -25.14
CA GLY A 425 30.41 -6.01 -25.23
C GLY A 425 29.73 -5.74 -23.88
N ASN A 426 30.40 -5.02 -22.97
CA ASN A 426 29.90 -4.67 -21.62
C ASN A 426 29.55 -5.88 -20.75
N ARG A 427 30.19 -7.02 -21.02
CA ARG A 427 29.99 -8.25 -20.27
C ARG A 427 30.91 -8.30 -19.07
N PHE A 428 30.37 -8.85 -17.99
CA PHE A 428 31.13 -9.38 -16.86
C PHE A 428 31.35 -10.87 -17.11
N GLU A 429 32.60 -11.29 -17.22
CA GLU A 429 32.97 -12.65 -17.60
C GLU A 429 33.46 -13.47 -16.40
N ILE A 430 33.20 -14.77 -16.45
CA ILE A 430 33.81 -15.78 -15.57
C ILE A 430 34.31 -16.91 -16.47
N GLY A 431 35.61 -17.19 -16.41
CA GLY A 431 36.22 -18.31 -17.12
C GLY A 431 36.69 -18.06 -18.55
N ARG A 432 36.25 -17.02 -19.27
CA ARG A 432 36.81 -16.62 -20.59
C ARG A 432 36.47 -15.17 -20.91
N ALA A 433 37.46 -14.36 -21.31
CA ALA A 433 37.24 -12.99 -21.77
C ALA A 433 37.78 -12.76 -23.20
N PHE A 434 37.34 -11.67 -23.81
CA PHE A 434 37.72 -11.18 -25.14
C PHE A 434 37.41 -12.15 -26.29
N GLY A 435 36.47 -13.07 -26.09
CA GLY A 435 36.13 -14.10 -27.08
C GLY A 435 37.30 -15.02 -27.48
N GLN A 436 38.37 -15.08 -26.69
CA GLN A 436 39.57 -15.84 -27.04
C GLN A 436 39.60 -17.18 -26.32
N ASP A 437 39.51 -18.27 -27.08
CA ASP A 437 39.43 -19.64 -26.55
C ASP A 437 40.70 -20.04 -25.76
N PHE A 438 41.85 -19.43 -26.07
CA PHE A 438 43.07 -19.64 -25.30
C PHE A 438 43.09 -18.95 -23.94
N ARG A 439 42.10 -18.10 -23.63
CA ARG A 439 41.90 -17.49 -22.30
C ARG A 439 40.91 -18.26 -21.45
N ALA A 440 40.40 -19.39 -21.95
CA ALA A 440 39.47 -20.24 -21.23
C ALA A 440 40.14 -20.88 -20.00
N MET A 441 39.49 -20.74 -18.86
CA MET A 441 39.89 -21.29 -17.56
C MET A 441 39.82 -22.81 -17.58
N LYS A 442 40.96 -23.45 -17.31
CA LYS A 442 41.04 -24.89 -17.03
C LYS A 442 40.72 -25.13 -15.56
N GLY A 443 39.44 -25.11 -15.18
CA GLY A 443 39.09 -25.29 -13.78
C GLY A 443 37.61 -25.42 -13.48
N THR A 444 37.35 -25.57 -12.18
CA THR A 444 36.04 -25.73 -11.57
C THR A 444 35.70 -24.50 -10.73
N VAL A 445 34.47 -23.98 -10.84
CA VAL A 445 33.97 -22.84 -10.04
C VAL A 445 32.84 -23.32 -9.15
N SER A 446 32.89 -23.02 -7.85
CA SER A 446 31.79 -23.32 -6.93
C SER A 446 30.90 -22.12 -6.70
N GLU A 447 31.48 -20.92 -6.65
CA GLU A 447 30.74 -19.70 -6.38
C GLU A 447 31.47 -18.47 -6.90
N ALA A 448 30.73 -17.46 -7.32
CA ALA A 448 31.25 -16.14 -7.64
C ALA A 448 30.30 -15.03 -7.18
N ARG A 449 30.86 -13.89 -6.78
CA ARG A 449 30.14 -12.73 -6.26
C ARG A 449 30.67 -11.43 -6.79
N VAL A 450 29.77 -10.47 -6.93
CA VAL A 450 30.08 -9.07 -7.22
C VAL A 450 29.47 -8.20 -6.14
N TRP A 451 30.30 -7.40 -5.48
CA TRP A 451 29.90 -6.44 -4.46
C TRP A 451 30.17 -5.01 -4.94
N THR A 452 29.30 -4.08 -4.56
CA THR A 452 29.44 -2.62 -4.78
C THR A 452 30.10 -1.90 -3.60
N ILE A 453 30.76 -2.66 -2.72
CA ILE A 453 31.44 -2.17 -1.52
C ILE A 453 32.82 -2.84 -1.40
N ALA A 454 33.72 -2.22 -0.64
CA ALA A 454 35.00 -2.81 -0.29
C ALA A 454 34.81 -3.75 0.92
N ARG A 455 34.96 -5.05 0.70
CA ARG A 455 34.79 -6.08 1.75
C ARG A 455 36.04 -6.14 2.63
N THR A 456 35.84 -6.39 3.92
CA THR A 456 36.96 -6.56 4.86
C THR A 456 37.57 -7.96 4.77
N ALA A 457 38.82 -8.11 5.20
CA ALA A 457 39.48 -9.42 5.25
C ALA A 457 38.70 -10.45 6.08
N GLN A 458 38.05 -10.01 7.17
CA GLN A 458 37.22 -10.88 8.02
C GLN A 458 35.95 -11.31 7.27
N GLN A 459 35.27 -10.36 6.65
CA GLN A 459 34.09 -10.63 5.82
C GLN A 459 34.36 -11.59 4.67
N ILE A 460 35.55 -11.52 4.05
CA ILE A 460 35.99 -12.44 3.01
C ILE A 460 36.20 -13.84 3.62
N ARG A 461 37.01 -13.94 4.70
CA ARG A 461 37.30 -15.21 5.39
C ARG A 461 36.04 -15.95 5.82
N ASP A 462 35.12 -15.25 6.49
CA ASP A 462 33.90 -15.84 7.06
C ASP A 462 32.96 -16.42 6.00
N ASN A 463 33.11 -15.99 4.74
CA ASN A 463 32.20 -16.38 3.67
C ASN A 463 32.93 -17.09 2.51
N MET A 464 34.15 -17.63 2.65
CA MET A 464 34.83 -18.27 1.50
C MET A 464 34.13 -19.54 0.99
N CYS A 465 33.43 -20.26 1.87
CA CYS A 465 32.70 -21.49 1.54
C CYS A 465 31.22 -21.27 1.16
N GLY A 466 30.73 -20.04 1.27
CA GLY A 466 29.32 -19.70 1.07
C GLY A 466 28.91 -18.53 1.95
N LEU A 467 27.91 -17.77 1.52
CA LEU A 467 27.42 -16.61 2.25
C LEU A 467 26.50 -17.05 3.40
N THR A 468 26.79 -16.59 4.61
CA THR A 468 25.90 -16.77 5.78
C THR A 468 24.81 -15.69 5.81
N SER A 469 23.64 -16.02 6.37
CA SER A 469 22.48 -15.12 6.40
C SER A 469 22.77 -13.81 7.15
N GLY A 470 22.45 -12.65 6.54
CA GLY A 470 22.48 -11.34 7.21
C GLY A 470 23.44 -10.30 6.62
N THR A 471 24.21 -10.62 5.56
CA THR A 471 25.20 -9.69 4.98
C THR A 471 25.02 -9.44 3.48
N THR A 472 23.83 -8.99 3.05
CA THR A 472 23.55 -8.68 1.62
C THR A 472 23.77 -7.23 1.23
N THR A 473 24.09 -6.34 2.17
CA THR A 473 24.37 -4.93 1.87
C THR A 473 25.53 -4.82 0.88
N GLY A 474 25.25 -4.21 -0.28
CA GLY A 474 26.22 -4.05 -1.35
C GLY A 474 26.44 -5.31 -2.20
N LEU A 475 25.71 -6.41 -1.99
CA LEU A 475 25.78 -7.58 -2.87
C LEU A 475 25.00 -7.31 -4.16
N LEU A 476 25.70 -7.20 -5.29
CA LEU A 476 25.07 -6.99 -6.59
C LEU A 476 24.64 -8.29 -7.24
N SER A 477 25.48 -9.33 -7.19
CA SER A 477 25.17 -10.65 -7.73
C SER A 477 25.89 -11.75 -6.94
N LEU A 478 25.21 -12.89 -6.81
CA LEU A 478 25.72 -14.13 -6.21
C LEU A 478 25.36 -15.30 -7.11
N TRP A 479 26.36 -15.91 -7.74
CA TRP A 479 26.19 -17.10 -8.59
C TRP A 479 26.77 -18.32 -7.89
N ASN A 480 25.88 -19.21 -7.46
CA ASN A 480 26.25 -20.50 -6.86
C ASN A 480 26.13 -21.60 -7.91
N PHE A 481 27.24 -22.21 -8.28
CA PHE A 481 27.35 -23.17 -9.40
C PHE A 481 26.87 -24.58 -9.00
N THR A 482 25.75 -24.65 -8.28
CA THR A 482 25.25 -25.85 -7.62
C THR A 482 23.99 -26.44 -8.28
N ALA A 483 23.68 -26.04 -9.51
CA ALA A 483 22.45 -26.46 -10.19
C ALA A 483 22.33 -27.99 -10.36
N GLY A 484 23.43 -28.69 -10.61
CA GLY A 484 23.46 -30.16 -10.66
C GLY A 484 22.64 -30.81 -11.79
N ALA A 485 22.10 -30.01 -12.70
CA ALA A 485 21.24 -30.43 -13.80
C ALA A 485 21.61 -29.66 -15.08
N GLU A 486 21.17 -30.17 -16.25
CA GLU A 486 21.39 -29.47 -17.51
C GLU A 486 20.79 -28.05 -17.44
N THR A 487 21.59 -27.03 -17.71
CA THR A 487 21.16 -25.63 -17.63
C THR A 487 21.96 -24.73 -18.57
N GLY A 488 21.32 -23.65 -19.05
CA GLY A 488 21.97 -22.59 -19.82
C GLY A 488 22.36 -21.37 -18.99
N TYR A 489 22.15 -21.39 -17.68
CA TYR A 489 22.47 -20.29 -16.78
C TYR A 489 22.69 -20.76 -15.34
N ILE A 490 23.37 -19.94 -14.55
CA ILE A 490 23.42 -20.00 -13.09
C ILE A 490 22.57 -18.86 -12.54
N GLN A 491 21.60 -19.22 -11.71
CA GLN A 491 20.65 -18.31 -11.09
C GLN A 491 21.36 -17.33 -10.13
N ASP A 492 21.07 -16.03 -10.29
CA ASP A 492 21.50 -15.04 -9.31
C ASP A 492 20.69 -15.17 -8.02
N SER A 493 21.41 -15.36 -6.93
CA SER A 493 20.90 -15.66 -5.60
C SER A 493 21.12 -14.51 -4.61
N ASN A 494 21.40 -13.30 -5.09
CA ASN A 494 21.72 -12.13 -4.25
C ASN A 494 20.59 -11.69 -3.28
N GLY A 495 19.34 -12.11 -3.51
CA GLY A 495 18.15 -11.71 -2.75
C GLY A 495 17.84 -10.20 -2.77
N GLY A 496 18.49 -9.45 -3.65
CA GLY A 496 18.43 -8.00 -3.76
C GLY A 496 17.37 -7.48 -4.73
N LYS A 497 17.45 -6.18 -5.03
CA LYS A 497 16.51 -5.46 -5.91
C LYS A 497 16.60 -5.90 -7.37
N TYR A 498 17.79 -6.29 -7.82
CA TYR A 498 18.07 -6.70 -9.19
C TYR A 498 18.46 -8.17 -9.21
N GLU A 499 18.21 -8.86 -10.32
CA GLU A 499 18.61 -10.25 -10.51
C GLU A 499 19.29 -10.37 -11.87
N THR A 500 20.56 -10.75 -11.89
CA THR A 500 21.34 -10.88 -13.14
C THR A 500 21.90 -12.28 -13.24
N ASN A 501 21.17 -13.19 -13.89
CA ASN A 501 21.65 -14.56 -14.09
C ASN A 501 22.95 -14.59 -14.91
N LEU A 502 23.86 -15.49 -14.54
CA LEU A 502 25.07 -15.75 -15.31
C LEU A 502 24.71 -16.71 -16.45
N ILE A 503 24.80 -16.24 -17.69
CA ILE A 503 24.52 -17.04 -18.88
C ILE A 503 25.72 -17.93 -19.18
N LEU A 504 25.48 -19.22 -19.40
CA LEU A 504 26.52 -20.19 -19.72
C LEU A 504 26.68 -20.29 -21.25
N ALA A 505 27.92 -20.43 -21.70
CA ALA A 505 28.25 -20.54 -23.12
C ALA A 505 29.43 -21.50 -23.35
N ASN A 506 29.59 -21.93 -24.60
CA ASN A 506 30.67 -22.80 -25.03
C ASN A 506 31.93 -21.98 -25.39
N ALA A 507 33.04 -22.27 -24.72
CA ALA A 507 34.31 -21.57 -24.85
C ALA A 507 35.12 -21.94 -26.10
N LYS A 508 34.68 -22.92 -26.91
CA LYS A 508 35.37 -23.40 -28.13
C LYS A 508 34.77 -22.88 -29.44
N LEU A 509 33.74 -22.05 -29.37
CA LEU A 509 33.04 -21.53 -30.55
C LEU A 509 33.57 -20.17 -31.00
N GLY A 510 34.89 -19.94 -30.94
CA GLY A 510 35.55 -18.81 -31.62
C GLY A 510 34.97 -17.44 -31.28
N GLY A 511 34.91 -17.11 -29.99
CA GLY A 511 34.43 -15.79 -29.53
C GLY A 511 32.92 -15.57 -29.51
N ASN A 512 32.12 -16.59 -29.85
CA ASN A 512 30.66 -16.49 -29.73
C ASN A 512 30.20 -16.40 -28.24
N TYR A 513 29.15 -15.61 -28.00
CA TYR A 513 28.45 -15.43 -26.73
C TYR A 513 26.99 -15.87 -26.85
N THR A 514 26.79 -17.10 -27.33
CA THR A 514 25.46 -17.72 -27.43
C THR A 514 25.24 -18.62 -26.23
N GLN A 515 24.06 -18.50 -25.62
CA GLN A 515 23.67 -19.37 -24.51
C GLN A 515 23.78 -20.85 -24.93
N PHE A 516 24.44 -21.64 -24.10
CA PHE A 516 24.64 -23.06 -24.29
C PHE A 516 24.14 -23.81 -23.06
N LYS A 517 23.36 -24.89 -23.27
CA LYS A 517 22.95 -25.77 -22.19
C LYS A 517 24.08 -26.71 -21.83
N VAL A 518 24.70 -26.46 -20.69
CA VAL A 518 25.77 -27.28 -20.14
C VAL A 518 25.17 -28.57 -19.57
N PRO A 519 25.74 -29.76 -19.89
CA PRO A 519 25.22 -31.03 -19.40
C PRO A 519 25.40 -31.18 -17.89
N SER A 520 24.56 -32.00 -17.26
CA SER A 520 24.66 -32.31 -15.82
C SER A 520 26.02 -32.90 -15.42
N SER A 521 26.71 -33.59 -16.34
CA SER A 521 28.05 -34.15 -16.13
C SER A 521 29.15 -33.12 -15.88
N ALA A 522 28.90 -31.83 -16.19
CA ALA A 522 29.82 -30.75 -15.84
C ALA A 522 29.74 -30.37 -14.36
N PHE A 523 28.70 -30.79 -13.63
CA PHE A 523 28.56 -30.52 -12.21
C PHE A 523 29.24 -31.62 -11.40
N VAL A 524 30.23 -31.22 -10.60
CA VAL A 524 31.10 -32.09 -9.79
C VAL A 524 30.93 -31.75 -8.31
N SER A 525 31.48 -32.58 -7.42
CA SER A 525 31.45 -32.32 -5.98
C SER A 525 32.04 -30.95 -5.64
N LYS A 526 31.28 -30.15 -4.87
CA LYS A 526 31.77 -28.87 -4.34
C LYS A 526 32.82 -29.12 -3.27
N GLY A 527 33.89 -28.33 -3.29
CA GLY A 527 34.80 -28.20 -2.15
C GLY A 527 34.93 -26.75 -1.70
N CYS A 528 35.73 -26.54 -0.67
CA CYS A 528 36.08 -25.24 -0.13
C CYS A 528 37.60 -25.18 0.12
N PRO A 529 38.24 -24.01 0.07
CA PRO A 529 39.62 -23.87 0.51
C PRO A 529 39.80 -24.31 1.96
N ASN A 530 40.97 -24.90 2.23
CA ASN A 530 41.37 -25.33 3.58
C ASN A 530 41.74 -24.14 4.47
#